data_AF-A0A4R8SIQ1-F1
#
_entry.id   AF-A0A4R8SIQ1-F1
#
_cell.length_a   1.000
_cell.length_b   1.000
_cell.length_c   1.000
_cell.angle_alpha   90.00
_cell.angle_beta   90.00
_cell.angle_gamma   90.00
#
_symmetry.space_group_name_H-M   'P 1'
#
loop_
_entity.id
_entity.type
_entity.pdbx_description
1 polymer ?
#
loop_
_entity_poly.entity_id
_entity_poly.type
_entity_poly.pdbx_seq_one_letter_code
_entity_poly.pdbx_strand_id
1 'polypeptide(L)'
;MATRAKDSDRDVTCKALDAAFGDGQISSEEHRQRIAAATSAQTLGELNGVVSDLQIAALPAYTPAPQPQRRRWPAIVVTAVVAAAVGAGVGSYATRPVPPDPGAVADGVAPVVIAPTKLFSVPGLSGLLDQMRAKFGDAVGIELTVRSNNASLVRIEPADPNLPITYPYQGGFRDGGAMPGTWRNVQIGDLSRFDPAKIVGVLRGAPETLNVPAAGDGGTVMVIKPNNDGVDITITVSERDRTGRMVVAGNGEPKEVAPAS
;
A
#
# COMPACT_ATOMS: atom_id res chain seq x y z
N MET A 1 12.57 29.65 17.64
CA MET A 1 11.36 29.69 16.79
C MET A 1 11.14 28.29 16.26
N ALA A 2 9.91 27.75 16.33
CA ALA A 2 9.63 26.39 15.89
C ALA A 2 9.28 26.36 14.39
N THR A 3 9.94 25.49 13.63
CA THR A 3 9.60 25.27 12.23
C THR A 3 8.39 24.35 12.14
N ARG A 4 7.32 24.81 11.46
CA ARG A 4 6.09 24.05 11.26
C ARG A 4 6.35 22.84 10.37
N ALA A 5 5.87 21.66 10.80
CA ALA A 5 5.97 20.44 10.00
C ALA A 5 4.96 20.48 8.84
N LYS A 6 5.42 20.12 7.63
CA LYS A 6 4.58 19.89 6.44
C LYS A 6 4.05 18.46 6.45
N ASP A 7 3.02 18.20 5.66
CA ASP A 7 2.45 16.86 5.52
C ASP A 7 3.47 15.86 4.93
N SER A 8 4.36 16.31 4.04
CA SER A 8 5.51 15.53 3.57
C SER A 8 6.41 15.04 4.69
N ASP A 9 6.56 15.83 5.76
CA ASP A 9 7.45 15.52 6.87
C ASP A 9 6.77 14.49 7.79
N ARG A 10 5.43 14.60 7.98
CA ARG A 10 4.60 13.59 8.65
C ARG A 10 4.59 12.26 7.90
N ASP A 11 4.44 12.29 6.57
CA ASP A 11 4.46 11.10 5.71
C ASP A 11 5.80 10.36 5.76
N VAL A 12 6.91 11.09 5.79
CA VAL A 12 8.25 10.51 5.98
C VAL A 12 8.40 9.89 7.36
N THR A 13 7.91 10.55 8.42
CA THR A 13 7.91 9.98 9.79
C THR A 13 7.04 8.73 9.89
N CYS A 14 5.83 8.73 9.31
CA CYS A 14 4.96 7.54 9.32
C CYS A 14 5.61 6.36 8.60
N LYS A 15 6.23 6.57 7.43
CA LYS A 15 6.98 5.52 6.72
C LYS A 15 8.17 4.98 7.52
N ALA A 16 8.85 5.81 8.30
CA ALA A 16 9.93 5.36 9.18
C ALA A 16 9.40 4.49 10.34
N LEU A 17 8.23 4.81 10.90
CA LEU A 17 7.56 4.00 11.91
C LEU A 17 7.03 2.68 11.34
N ASP A 18 6.49 2.68 10.12
CA ASP A 18 6.04 1.48 9.41
C ASP A 18 7.22 0.53 9.11
N ALA A 19 8.37 1.08 8.70
CA ALA A 19 9.60 0.30 8.52
C ALA A 19 10.09 -0.29 9.86
N ALA A 20 10.18 0.52 10.91
CA ALA A 20 10.60 0.04 12.23
C ALA A 20 9.67 -1.03 12.83
N PHE A 21 8.37 -0.98 12.53
CA PHE A 21 7.41 -2.03 12.89
C PHE A 21 7.61 -3.30 12.03
N GLY A 22 7.84 -3.15 10.72
CA GLY A 22 8.17 -4.26 9.82
C GLY A 22 9.47 -4.99 10.19
N ASP A 23 10.48 -4.24 10.64
CA ASP A 23 11.75 -4.76 11.14
C ASP A 23 11.66 -5.28 12.60
N GLY A 24 10.49 -5.19 13.24
CA GLY A 24 10.24 -5.70 14.59
C GLY A 24 10.86 -4.87 15.73
N GLN A 25 11.34 -3.65 15.46
CA GLN A 25 11.99 -2.79 16.46
C GLN A 25 11.01 -2.10 17.42
N ILE A 26 9.73 -1.97 17.04
CA ILE A 26 8.65 -1.44 17.89
C ILE A 26 7.44 -2.39 17.88
N SER A 27 6.70 -2.43 18.98
CA SER A 27 5.51 -3.31 19.10
C SER A 27 4.29 -2.76 18.34
N SER A 28 3.26 -3.59 18.11
CA SER A 28 2.02 -3.17 17.41
C SER A 28 1.14 -2.20 18.20
N GLU A 29 1.32 -2.12 19.52
CA GLU A 29 0.70 -1.11 20.38
C GLU A 29 1.46 0.21 20.27
N GLU A 30 2.79 0.13 20.34
CA GLU A 30 3.69 1.27 20.23
C GLU A 30 3.67 1.91 18.83
N HIS A 31 3.57 1.11 17.76
CA HIS A 31 3.38 1.58 16.38
C HIS A 31 2.10 2.42 16.25
N ARG A 32 0.97 1.94 16.81
CA ARG A 32 -0.30 2.68 16.82
C ARG A 32 -0.19 4.00 17.60
N GLN A 33 0.44 3.98 18.78
CA GLN A 33 0.66 5.19 19.58
C GLN A 33 1.59 6.20 18.89
N ARG A 34 2.68 5.72 18.26
CA ARG A 34 3.64 6.58 17.54
C ARG A 34 3.06 7.14 16.24
N ILE A 35 2.22 6.41 15.50
CA ILE A 35 1.48 6.95 14.35
C ILE A 35 0.49 8.04 14.78
N ALA A 36 -0.25 7.84 15.88
CA ALA A 36 -1.15 8.86 16.41
C ALA A 36 -0.40 10.14 16.86
N ALA A 37 0.81 10.00 17.41
CA ALA A 37 1.68 11.13 17.72
C ALA A 37 2.22 11.82 16.44
N ALA A 38 2.74 11.06 15.47
CA ALA A 38 3.33 11.61 14.24
C ALA A 38 2.31 12.35 13.36
N THR A 39 1.08 11.85 13.28
CA THR A 39 -0.01 12.50 12.54
C THR A 39 -0.55 13.75 13.23
N SER A 40 -0.44 13.86 14.55
CA SER A 40 -0.90 15.03 15.32
C SER A 40 0.16 16.14 15.50
N ALA A 41 1.44 15.82 15.30
CA ALA A 41 2.57 16.76 15.45
C ALA A 41 2.46 18.00 14.53
N GLN A 42 2.63 19.19 15.10
CA GLN A 42 2.54 20.48 14.40
C GLN A 42 3.91 21.10 14.11
N THR A 43 4.95 20.73 14.86
CA THR A 43 6.32 21.23 14.67
C THR A 43 7.33 20.13 14.36
N LEU A 44 8.42 20.47 13.67
CA LEU A 44 9.52 19.54 13.40
C LEU A 44 10.24 19.06 14.68
N GLY A 45 10.14 19.83 15.78
CA GLY A 45 10.69 19.42 17.07
C GLY A 45 9.90 18.27 17.71
N GLU A 46 8.58 18.29 17.59
CA GLU A 46 7.70 17.18 18.04
C GLU A 46 7.95 15.90 17.23
N LEU A 47 8.02 16.00 15.89
CA LEU A 47 8.35 14.85 15.03
C LEU A 47 9.73 14.26 15.37
N ASN A 48 10.74 15.10 15.61
CA ASN A 48 12.07 14.62 16.00
C ASN A 48 12.02 13.89 17.36
N GLY A 49 11.20 14.35 18.31
CA GLY A 49 10.99 13.67 19.60
C GLY A 49 10.41 12.25 19.47
N VAL A 50 9.43 12.06 18.57
CA VAL A 50 8.81 10.74 18.29
C VAL A 50 9.81 9.71 17.72
N VAL A 51 10.86 10.21 17.06
CA VAL A 51 11.89 9.40 16.39
C VAL A 51 13.21 9.31 17.20
N SER A 52 13.37 10.10 18.26
CA SER A 52 14.64 10.22 19.01
C SER A 52 15.13 8.92 19.68
N ASP A 53 14.22 8.06 20.13
CA ASP A 53 14.55 6.77 20.77
C ASP A 53 14.69 5.61 19.76
N LEU A 54 14.39 5.83 18.48
CA LEU A 54 14.66 4.82 17.45
C LEU A 54 16.15 4.86 17.12
N GLN A 55 16.84 3.72 17.28
CA GLN A 55 18.22 3.52 16.80
C GLN A 55 18.28 3.38 15.26
N ILE A 56 17.64 4.31 14.55
CA ILE A 56 17.84 4.51 13.12
C ILE A 56 19.26 5.02 12.96
N ALA A 57 20.09 4.22 12.28
CA ALA A 57 21.40 4.67 11.83
C ALA A 57 21.24 5.99 11.08
N ALA A 58 21.84 7.06 11.61
CA ALA A 58 21.54 8.42 11.20
C ALA A 58 21.70 8.60 9.69
N LEU A 59 20.58 8.79 8.99
CA LEU A 59 20.61 9.38 7.66
C LEU A 59 21.32 10.73 7.78
N PRO A 60 22.24 11.07 6.85
CA PRO A 60 23.10 12.23 7.01
C PRO A 60 22.25 13.48 7.18
N ALA A 61 22.40 14.13 8.34
CA ALA A 61 21.71 15.37 8.64
C ALA A 61 21.96 16.36 7.51
N TYR A 62 20.89 16.92 6.93
CA TYR A 62 21.00 18.05 6.02
C TYR A 62 21.50 19.26 6.81
N THR A 63 22.82 19.38 6.92
CA THR A 63 23.47 20.56 7.47
C THR A 63 23.09 21.74 6.59
N PRO A 64 22.36 22.76 7.10
CA PRO A 64 22.03 23.92 6.30
C PRO A 64 23.33 24.65 5.95
N ALA A 65 23.67 24.67 4.66
CA ALA A 65 24.83 25.41 4.17
C ALA A 65 24.66 26.91 4.53
N PRO A 66 25.62 27.53 5.26
CA PRO A 66 25.55 28.95 5.55
C PRO A 66 25.63 29.75 4.25
N GLN A 67 24.71 30.69 4.02
CA GLN A 67 24.78 31.58 2.86
C GLN A 67 25.99 32.53 3.00
N PRO A 68 26.96 32.54 2.07
CA PRO A 68 28.07 33.48 2.14
C PRO A 68 27.69 34.83 1.48
N GLN A 69 27.65 35.88 2.30
CA GLN A 69 27.44 37.26 1.89
C GLN A 69 28.62 37.76 1.05
N ARG A 70 28.35 38.48 -0.07
CA ARG A 70 29.38 39.00 -1.00
C ARG A 70 30.40 39.93 -0.32
N ARG A 71 31.69 39.57 -0.27
CA ARG A 71 32.81 40.57 -0.25
C ARG A 71 34.20 40.03 -0.68
N ARG A 72 34.65 40.49 -1.86
CA ARG A 72 36.02 40.75 -2.39
C ARG A 72 37.25 39.91 -1.91
N TRP A 73 37.88 39.19 -2.88
CA TRP A 73 39.33 39.03 -3.24
C TRP A 73 40.46 38.97 -2.16
N PRO A 74 41.64 38.32 -2.40
CA PRO A 74 42.09 37.49 -3.53
C PRO A 74 42.68 36.10 -3.11
N ALA A 75 43.33 35.42 -4.06
CA ALA A 75 43.88 34.06 -4.03
C ALA A 75 44.92 33.70 -2.94
N ILE A 76 45.06 32.39 -2.67
CA ILE A 76 46.34 31.66 -2.69
C ILE A 76 46.08 30.21 -3.18
N VAL A 77 47.00 29.70 -4.00
CA VAL A 77 47.04 28.33 -4.52
C VAL A 77 48.10 27.55 -3.76
N VAL A 78 47.80 26.31 -3.33
CA VAL A 78 48.83 25.27 -3.19
C VAL A 78 48.29 23.94 -3.71
N THR A 79 48.79 23.52 -4.86
CA THR A 79 48.67 22.16 -5.41
C THR A 79 49.61 21.18 -4.69
N ALA A 80 49.13 19.97 -4.42
CA ALA A 80 49.99 18.78 -4.38
C ALA A 80 49.21 17.56 -4.92
N VAL A 81 49.69 17.02 -6.03
CA VAL A 81 49.21 15.77 -6.66
C VAL A 81 50.01 14.59 -6.10
N VAL A 82 49.38 13.45 -5.83
CA VAL A 82 49.83 12.10 -6.25
C VAL A 82 48.60 11.17 -6.25
N ALA A 83 48.46 10.35 -7.30
CA ALA A 83 47.49 9.25 -7.36
C ALA A 83 48.18 7.91 -7.05
N ALA A 84 47.55 7.08 -6.22
CA ALA A 84 47.78 5.63 -6.13
C ALA A 84 46.58 4.97 -5.41
N ALA A 85 46.30 3.70 -5.69
CA ALA A 85 45.13 2.99 -5.18
C ALA A 85 45.46 1.97 -4.06
N VAL A 86 44.43 1.62 -3.28
CA VAL A 86 44.32 0.48 -2.34
C VAL A 86 45.04 0.58 -0.97
N GLY A 87 44.26 0.49 0.13
CA GLY A 87 44.73 -0.11 1.41
C GLY A 87 44.18 0.49 2.73
N ALA A 88 43.55 -0.36 3.58
CA ALA A 88 43.31 -0.22 5.04
C ALA A 88 42.54 1.04 5.54
N GLY A 89 41.97 1.17 6.75
CA GLY A 89 41.97 0.39 8.00
C GLY A 89 42.21 1.34 9.19
N VAL A 90 41.76 1.11 10.45
CA VAL A 90 41.04 -0.01 11.08
C VAL A 90 40.22 0.56 12.27
N GLY A 91 38.99 0.07 12.52
CA GLY A 91 38.24 0.31 13.77
C GLY A 91 38.23 -0.95 14.63
N SER A 92 39.01 -0.97 15.72
CA SER A 92 39.29 -2.18 16.49
C SER A 92 38.19 -2.52 17.52
N TYR A 93 37.28 -3.41 17.13
CA TYR A 93 36.43 -4.17 18.07
C TYR A 93 37.01 -5.59 18.19
N ALA A 94 37.38 -6.01 19.40
CA ALA A 94 37.92 -7.34 19.64
C ALA A 94 36.80 -8.40 19.67
N THR A 95 36.25 -8.75 18.52
CA THR A 95 35.34 -9.89 18.37
C THR A 95 36.11 -11.21 18.53
N ARG A 96 35.70 -12.02 19.50
CA ARG A 96 36.15 -13.42 19.60
C ARG A 96 35.61 -14.18 18.37
N PRO A 97 36.40 -15.07 17.73
CA PRO A 97 35.87 -15.91 16.66
C PRO A 97 34.77 -16.83 17.21
N VAL A 98 33.53 -16.60 16.76
CA VAL A 98 32.47 -17.60 16.86
C VAL A 98 32.73 -18.62 15.75
N PRO A 99 32.72 -19.94 16.01
CA PRO A 99 32.80 -20.94 14.95
C PRO A 99 31.68 -20.72 13.92
N PRO A 100 31.94 -20.94 12.61
CA PRO A 100 30.89 -20.79 11.60
C PRO A 100 29.71 -21.71 11.93
N ASP A 101 28.51 -21.14 11.91
CA ASP A 101 27.29 -21.82 12.29
C ASP A 101 27.00 -22.99 11.32
N PRO A 102 26.87 -24.24 11.78
CA PRO A 102 26.73 -25.40 10.89
C PRO A 102 25.51 -25.37 9.96
N GLY A 103 24.52 -24.53 10.27
CA GLY A 103 23.33 -24.29 9.43
C GLY A 103 23.51 -23.28 8.30
N ALA A 104 24.69 -22.65 8.13
CA ALA A 104 24.95 -21.67 7.08
C ALA A 104 25.39 -22.30 5.74
N VAL A 105 25.15 -23.59 5.53
CA VAL A 105 25.35 -24.27 4.23
C VAL A 105 24.12 -24.03 3.37
N ALA A 106 24.30 -23.58 2.13
CA ALA A 106 23.17 -23.38 1.23
C ALA A 106 22.64 -24.72 0.71
N ASP A 107 21.50 -25.19 1.23
CA ASP A 107 20.85 -26.49 0.94
C ASP A 107 20.33 -26.67 -0.51
N GLY A 108 20.77 -25.83 -1.46
CA GLY A 108 20.37 -25.91 -2.88
C GLY A 108 18.91 -25.54 -3.17
N VAL A 109 18.10 -25.23 -2.16
CA VAL A 109 16.72 -24.75 -2.32
C VAL A 109 16.74 -23.31 -2.83
N ALA A 110 16.34 -23.12 -4.07
CA ALA A 110 16.19 -21.77 -4.64
C ALA A 110 15.11 -20.99 -3.89
N PRO A 111 15.34 -19.70 -3.54
CA PRO A 111 14.34 -18.89 -2.85
C PRO A 111 13.10 -18.71 -3.74
N VAL A 112 11.94 -19.14 -3.23
CA VAL A 112 10.66 -18.94 -3.91
C VAL A 112 10.26 -17.46 -3.79
N VAL A 113 10.52 -16.71 -4.86
CA VAL A 113 10.09 -15.30 -4.97
C VAL A 113 8.58 -15.26 -5.20
N ILE A 114 7.80 -15.14 -4.13
CA ILE A 114 6.37 -14.86 -4.20
C ILE A 114 6.21 -13.38 -4.58
N ALA A 115 6.08 -13.11 -5.88
CA ALA A 115 5.69 -11.77 -6.33
C ALA A 115 4.26 -11.45 -5.84
N PRO A 116 3.99 -10.24 -5.34
CA PRO A 116 2.66 -9.87 -4.88
C PRO A 116 1.66 -9.89 -6.05
N THR A 117 0.68 -10.79 -5.99
CA THR A 117 -0.31 -10.97 -7.06
C THR A 117 -1.14 -9.69 -7.23
N LYS A 118 -1.01 -9.01 -8.37
CA LYS A 118 -1.83 -7.85 -8.72
C LYS A 118 -3.32 -8.23 -8.73
N LEU A 119 -4.15 -7.48 -8.03
CA LEU A 119 -5.60 -7.76 -7.95
C LEU A 119 -6.31 -7.63 -9.30
N PHE A 120 -5.96 -6.65 -10.13
CA PHE A 120 -6.45 -6.52 -11.51
C PHE A 120 -5.74 -7.47 -12.49
N SER A 121 -5.66 -8.75 -12.13
CA SER A 121 -5.15 -9.84 -12.97
C SER A 121 -5.97 -11.10 -12.77
N VAL A 122 -5.91 -12.04 -13.72
CA VAL A 122 -6.71 -13.29 -13.64
C VAL A 122 -6.36 -14.09 -12.38
N PRO A 123 -5.08 -14.33 -12.03
CA PRO A 123 -4.72 -14.98 -10.76
C PRO A 123 -5.09 -14.16 -9.52
N GLY A 124 -5.12 -12.82 -9.63
CA GLY A 124 -5.50 -11.92 -8.53
C GLY A 124 -6.97 -12.00 -8.18
N LEU A 125 -7.86 -11.91 -9.18
CA LEU A 125 -9.29 -12.02 -8.96
C LEU A 125 -9.71 -13.44 -8.60
N SER A 126 -9.15 -14.48 -9.23
CA SER A 126 -9.46 -15.86 -8.84
C SER A 126 -8.99 -16.15 -7.41
N GLY A 127 -7.74 -15.82 -7.08
CA GLY A 127 -7.18 -16.01 -5.74
C GLY A 127 -7.88 -15.20 -4.64
N LEU A 128 -8.48 -14.05 -4.98
CA LEU A 128 -9.34 -13.29 -4.07
C LEU A 128 -10.64 -14.05 -3.76
N LEU A 129 -11.33 -14.59 -4.78
CA LEU A 129 -12.55 -15.38 -4.61
C LEU A 129 -12.29 -16.71 -3.89
N ASP A 130 -11.15 -17.35 -4.15
CA ASP A 130 -10.77 -18.59 -3.47
C ASP A 130 -10.46 -18.35 -1.98
N GLN A 131 -9.86 -17.20 -1.64
CA GLN A 131 -9.67 -16.80 -0.25
C GLN A 131 -10.99 -16.39 0.45
N MET A 132 -12.00 -15.90 -0.28
CA MET A 132 -13.35 -15.72 0.27
C MET A 132 -13.91 -17.09 0.69
N ARG A 133 -13.88 -18.08 -0.22
CA ARG A 133 -14.37 -19.44 0.05
C ARG A 133 -13.59 -20.12 1.18
N ALA A 134 -12.27 -19.92 1.24
CA ALA A 134 -11.42 -20.49 2.29
C ALA A 134 -11.69 -19.89 3.67
N LYS A 135 -11.92 -18.56 3.79
CA LYS A 135 -12.18 -17.91 5.09
C LYS A 135 -13.64 -18.05 5.54
N PHE A 136 -14.60 -17.93 4.62
CA PHE A 136 -16.02 -17.78 4.94
C PHE A 136 -16.89 -18.99 4.54
N GLY A 137 -16.32 -19.99 3.86
CA GLY A 137 -17.04 -21.17 3.34
C GLY A 137 -17.77 -20.93 2.01
N ASP A 138 -17.91 -19.68 1.57
CA ASP A 138 -18.62 -19.28 0.36
C ASP A 138 -18.02 -18.01 -0.26
N ALA A 139 -18.61 -17.53 -1.38
CA ALA A 139 -18.30 -16.22 -1.97
C ALA A 139 -19.49 -15.23 -1.89
N VAL A 140 -20.36 -15.41 -0.91
CA VAL A 140 -21.58 -14.61 -0.71
C VAL A 140 -21.25 -13.28 -0.02
N GLY A 141 -21.94 -12.22 -0.44
CA GLY A 141 -21.84 -10.92 0.22
C GLY A 141 -22.78 -9.88 -0.38
N ILE A 142 -22.57 -8.64 0.05
CA ILE A 142 -23.30 -7.44 -0.35
C ILE A 142 -22.53 -6.70 -1.47
N GLU A 143 -21.23 -6.54 -1.27
CA GLU A 143 -20.36 -5.75 -2.13
C GLU A 143 -18.93 -6.27 -1.99
N LEU A 144 -18.24 -6.43 -3.12
CA LEU A 144 -16.79 -6.60 -3.16
C LEU A 144 -16.18 -5.44 -3.94
N THR A 145 -15.54 -4.53 -3.21
CA THR A 145 -14.78 -3.41 -3.79
C THR A 145 -13.32 -3.83 -3.92
N VAL A 146 -12.75 -3.69 -5.12
CA VAL A 146 -11.39 -4.11 -5.50
C VAL A 146 -10.62 -2.92 -6.06
N ARG A 147 -9.41 -2.71 -5.56
CA ARG A 147 -8.42 -1.72 -6.02
C ARG A 147 -7.14 -2.45 -6.43
N SER A 148 -6.15 -1.71 -6.93
CA SER A 148 -4.88 -2.30 -7.38
C SER A 148 -4.10 -3.07 -6.32
N ASN A 149 -4.14 -2.61 -5.06
CA ASN A 149 -3.35 -3.14 -3.95
C ASN A 149 -4.16 -3.70 -2.75
N ASN A 150 -5.48 -3.49 -2.73
CA ASN A 150 -6.36 -3.95 -1.67
C ASN A 150 -7.77 -4.24 -2.18
N ALA A 151 -8.56 -4.94 -1.39
CA ALA A 151 -9.99 -5.08 -1.59
C ALA A 151 -10.73 -4.97 -0.25
N SER A 152 -12.06 -4.89 -0.30
CA SER A 152 -12.92 -4.94 0.88
C SER A 152 -14.21 -5.65 0.53
N LEU A 153 -14.56 -6.67 1.32
CA LEU A 153 -15.79 -7.43 1.20
C LEU A 153 -16.77 -6.98 2.29
N VAL A 154 -17.98 -6.61 1.90
CA VAL A 154 -19.10 -6.36 2.83
C VAL A 154 -19.98 -7.61 2.88
N ARG A 155 -20.20 -8.16 4.07
CA ARG A 155 -21.17 -9.23 4.35
C ARG A 155 -22.13 -8.78 5.45
N ILE A 156 -23.25 -9.48 5.59
CA ILE A 156 -24.08 -9.39 6.80
C ILE A 156 -23.52 -10.37 7.84
N GLU A 157 -23.47 -9.98 9.10
CA GLU A 157 -23.10 -10.85 10.21
C GLU A 157 -24.17 -11.96 10.39
N PRO A 158 -23.80 -13.26 10.37
CA PRO A 158 -24.78 -14.34 10.55
C PRO A 158 -25.57 -14.26 11.87
N ALA A 159 -25.00 -13.64 12.91
CA ALA A 159 -25.63 -13.46 14.21
C ALA A 159 -26.55 -12.20 14.31
N ASP A 160 -26.37 -11.20 13.45
CA ASP A 160 -27.25 -10.02 13.38
C ASP A 160 -27.50 -9.63 11.90
N PRO A 161 -28.70 -9.92 11.36
CA PRO A 161 -29.01 -9.65 9.96
C PRO A 161 -29.06 -8.15 9.60
N ASN A 162 -28.97 -7.25 10.59
CA ASN A 162 -28.91 -5.80 10.37
C ASN A 162 -27.49 -5.22 10.47
N LEU A 163 -26.48 -6.05 10.77
CA LEU A 163 -25.11 -5.63 11.02
C LEU A 163 -24.20 -5.97 9.83
N PRO A 164 -23.96 -5.04 8.89
CA PRO A 164 -22.99 -5.23 7.83
C PRO A 164 -21.57 -5.09 8.38
N ILE A 165 -20.78 -6.12 8.16
CA ILE A 165 -19.37 -6.20 8.50
C ILE A 165 -18.54 -6.02 7.23
N THR A 166 -17.53 -5.14 7.29
CA THR A 166 -16.55 -4.98 6.22
C THR A 166 -15.25 -5.69 6.59
N TYR A 167 -14.87 -6.66 5.76
CA TYR A 167 -13.63 -7.43 5.86
C TYR A 167 -12.59 -6.86 4.87
N PRO A 168 -11.55 -6.16 5.35
CA PRO A 168 -10.51 -5.63 4.49
C PRO A 168 -9.55 -6.74 4.03
N TYR A 169 -9.07 -6.62 2.80
CA TYR A 169 -8.15 -7.55 2.15
C TYR A 169 -6.86 -6.85 1.74
N GLN A 170 -5.73 -7.35 2.25
CA GLN A 170 -4.37 -6.96 1.82
C GLN A 170 -3.49 -8.22 1.78
N GLY A 171 -3.55 -8.95 0.66
CA GLY A 171 -2.92 -10.28 0.53
C GLY A 171 -3.59 -11.38 1.36
N GLY A 172 -4.74 -11.08 1.96
CA GLY A 172 -5.50 -11.95 2.85
C GLY A 172 -6.64 -11.17 3.52
N PHE A 173 -7.78 -11.83 3.76
CA PHE A 173 -8.91 -11.22 4.47
C PHE A 173 -8.63 -11.15 5.98
N ARG A 174 -8.51 -9.92 6.49
CA ARG A 174 -8.41 -9.65 7.93
C ARG A 174 -9.78 -9.73 8.60
N ASP A 175 -9.80 -9.54 9.90
CA ASP A 175 -11.05 -9.54 10.65
C ASP A 175 -11.82 -8.25 10.39
N GLY A 176 -13.15 -8.39 10.40
CA GLY A 176 -14.05 -7.36 9.93
C GLY A 176 -14.48 -6.41 11.03
N GLY A 177 -14.79 -5.17 10.65
CA GLY A 177 -15.42 -4.18 11.52
C GLY A 177 -16.87 -3.94 11.11
N ALA A 178 -17.75 -3.77 12.10
CA ALA A 178 -19.10 -3.28 11.86
C ALA A 178 -19.08 -1.88 11.24
N MET A 179 -19.84 -1.67 10.16
CA MET A 179 -20.02 -0.33 9.57
C MET A 179 -21.29 0.33 10.11
N PRO A 180 -21.21 1.35 11.00
CA PRO A 180 -22.38 2.06 11.46
C PRO A 180 -23.00 2.85 10.30
N GLY A 181 -24.27 2.56 9.98
CA GLY A 181 -25.00 3.23 8.91
C GLY A 181 -26.34 2.57 8.62
N THR A 182 -27.20 3.27 7.87
CA THR A 182 -28.49 2.72 7.43
C THR A 182 -28.34 2.06 6.06
N TRP A 183 -28.16 0.75 6.04
CA TRP A 183 -28.08 -0.02 4.80
C TRP A 183 -29.48 -0.51 4.42
N ARG A 184 -30.05 0.02 3.33
CA ARG A 184 -31.41 -0.30 2.84
C ARG A 184 -31.35 -0.93 1.45
N ASN A 185 -32.35 -1.76 1.13
CA ASN A 185 -32.51 -2.44 -0.15
C ASN A 185 -31.25 -3.21 -0.60
N VAL A 186 -30.55 -3.79 0.38
CA VAL A 186 -29.29 -4.49 0.15
C VAL A 186 -29.58 -5.85 -0.44
N GLN A 187 -29.01 -6.15 -1.62
CA GLN A 187 -29.03 -7.49 -2.17
C GLN A 187 -27.85 -8.29 -1.61
N ILE A 188 -28.12 -9.55 -1.26
CA ILE A 188 -27.12 -10.52 -0.82
C ILE A 188 -27.07 -11.61 -1.89
N GLY A 189 -25.88 -11.96 -2.35
CA GLY A 189 -25.73 -12.99 -3.37
C GLY A 189 -24.29 -13.46 -3.54
N ASP A 190 -24.11 -14.47 -4.37
CA ASP A 190 -22.80 -15.00 -4.74
C ASP A 190 -22.07 -14.00 -5.63
N LEU A 191 -21.05 -13.34 -5.06
CA LEU A 191 -20.23 -12.34 -5.73
C LEU A 191 -19.27 -12.96 -6.75
N SER A 192 -19.15 -14.29 -6.79
CA SER A 192 -18.25 -15.00 -7.72
C SER A 192 -18.86 -15.33 -9.08
N ARG A 193 -20.08 -14.87 -9.37
CA ARG A 193 -20.80 -15.09 -10.64
C ARG A 193 -20.28 -14.26 -11.82
N PHE A 194 -18.96 -14.22 -12.01
CA PHE A 194 -18.30 -13.58 -13.14
C PHE A 194 -17.11 -14.39 -13.64
N ASP A 195 -16.67 -14.13 -14.87
CA ASP A 195 -15.47 -14.73 -15.47
C ASP A 195 -14.25 -13.80 -15.26
N PRO A 196 -13.27 -14.16 -14.41
CA PRO A 196 -12.11 -13.31 -14.15
C PRO A 196 -11.29 -12.97 -15.40
N ALA A 197 -11.24 -13.84 -16.42
CA ALA A 197 -10.50 -13.58 -17.65
C ALA A 197 -11.19 -12.50 -18.49
N LYS A 198 -12.52 -12.54 -18.60
CA LYS A 198 -13.30 -11.52 -19.31
C LYS A 198 -13.28 -10.18 -18.60
N ILE A 199 -13.46 -10.16 -17.28
CA ILE A 199 -13.43 -8.91 -16.50
C ILE A 199 -12.04 -8.26 -16.52
N VAL A 200 -10.95 -9.04 -16.49
CA VAL A 200 -9.60 -8.49 -16.71
C VAL A 200 -9.40 -7.98 -18.14
N GLY A 201 -10.05 -8.58 -19.13
CA GLY A 201 -10.13 -8.04 -20.50
C GLY A 201 -10.78 -6.65 -20.54
N VAL A 202 -11.94 -6.50 -19.89
CA VAL A 202 -12.64 -5.20 -19.76
C VAL A 202 -11.79 -4.17 -19.02
N LEU A 203 -11.24 -4.52 -17.85
CA LEU A 203 -10.41 -3.63 -17.03
C LEU A 203 -9.23 -3.04 -17.80
N ARG A 204 -8.60 -3.82 -18.71
CA ARG A 204 -7.47 -3.36 -19.53
C ARG A 204 -7.82 -2.37 -20.62
N GLY A 205 -9.08 -2.33 -21.08
CA GLY A 205 -9.58 -1.36 -22.06
C GLY A 205 -10.46 -0.27 -21.46
N ALA A 206 -10.72 -0.33 -20.15
CA ALA A 206 -11.56 0.64 -19.45
C ALA A 206 -10.99 2.06 -19.47
N PRO A 207 -9.67 2.30 -19.26
CA PRO A 207 -9.10 3.65 -19.33
C PRO A 207 -9.33 4.33 -20.70
N GLU A 208 -9.15 3.60 -21.80
CA GLU A 208 -9.38 4.11 -23.15
C GLU A 208 -10.87 4.32 -23.42
N THR A 209 -11.71 3.33 -23.09
CA THR A 209 -13.18 3.38 -23.27
C THR A 209 -13.80 4.55 -22.49
N LEU A 210 -13.27 4.84 -21.31
CA LEU A 210 -13.73 5.90 -20.42
C LEU A 210 -13.04 7.25 -20.67
N ASN A 211 -12.23 7.37 -21.71
CA ASN A 211 -11.52 8.59 -22.06
C ASN A 211 -10.54 9.08 -20.97
N VAL A 212 -10.00 8.18 -20.15
CA VAL A 212 -8.98 8.46 -19.10
C VAL A 212 -7.70 7.62 -19.31
N PRO A 213 -7.05 7.66 -20.50
CA PRO A 213 -5.94 6.76 -20.84
C PRO A 213 -4.64 6.96 -20.02
N ALA A 214 -4.56 8.05 -19.25
CA ALA A 214 -3.43 8.31 -18.36
C ALA A 214 -3.59 7.70 -16.95
N ALA A 215 -4.76 7.13 -16.63
CA ALA A 215 -4.99 6.48 -15.35
C ALA A 215 -4.22 5.16 -15.25
N GLY A 216 -3.34 5.03 -14.25
CA GLY A 216 -2.74 3.75 -13.90
C GLY A 216 -3.67 2.88 -13.03
N ASP A 217 -3.21 1.67 -12.68
CA ASP A 217 -3.94 0.73 -11.82
C ASP A 217 -4.49 1.40 -10.52
N GLY A 218 -3.76 2.36 -9.95
CA GLY A 218 -4.17 3.09 -8.74
C GLY A 218 -5.35 4.04 -8.90
N GLY A 219 -5.65 4.49 -10.13
CA GLY A 219 -6.82 5.31 -10.47
C GLY A 219 -8.07 4.49 -10.76
N THR A 220 -7.97 3.15 -10.78
CA THR A 220 -9.08 2.24 -11.11
C THR A 220 -9.68 1.63 -9.84
N VAL A 221 -11.01 1.65 -9.75
CA VAL A 221 -11.80 0.98 -8.71
C VAL A 221 -12.86 0.12 -9.36
N MET A 222 -12.92 -1.15 -8.99
CA MET A 222 -13.96 -2.09 -9.42
C MET A 222 -14.85 -2.43 -8.23
N VAL A 223 -16.16 -2.28 -8.38
CA VAL A 223 -17.17 -2.57 -7.36
C VAL A 223 -18.13 -3.63 -7.90
N ILE A 224 -18.13 -4.81 -7.28
CA ILE A 224 -18.97 -5.95 -7.65
C ILE A 224 -20.14 -6.01 -6.66
N LYS A 225 -21.37 -6.04 -7.17
CA LYS A 225 -22.61 -6.22 -6.38
C LYS A 225 -23.44 -7.36 -6.95
N PRO A 226 -24.15 -8.14 -6.11
CA PRO A 226 -25.07 -9.15 -6.60
C PRO A 226 -26.30 -8.46 -7.23
N ASN A 227 -26.87 -9.09 -8.24
CA ASN A 227 -28.17 -8.73 -8.80
C ASN A 227 -29.00 -10.01 -9.01
N ASN A 228 -30.20 -9.89 -9.57
CA ASN A 228 -31.11 -11.03 -9.75
C ASN A 228 -30.55 -12.11 -10.70
N ASP A 229 -29.69 -11.74 -11.64
CA ASP A 229 -29.19 -12.60 -12.72
C ASP A 229 -27.73 -13.06 -12.52
N GLY A 230 -27.05 -12.60 -11.46
CA GLY A 230 -25.62 -12.76 -11.25
C GLY A 230 -25.01 -11.60 -10.46
N VAL A 231 -24.11 -10.85 -11.11
CA VAL A 231 -23.49 -9.64 -10.55
C VAL A 231 -23.50 -8.48 -11.55
N ASP A 232 -23.51 -7.26 -11.01
CA ASP A 232 -23.13 -6.04 -11.72
C ASP A 232 -21.77 -5.57 -11.23
N ILE A 233 -20.90 -5.22 -12.19
CA ILE A 233 -19.52 -4.81 -11.96
C ILE A 233 -19.38 -3.38 -12.44
N THR A 234 -19.37 -2.44 -11.51
CA THR A 234 -19.06 -1.03 -11.79
C THR A 234 -17.55 -0.84 -11.81
N ILE A 235 -17.02 -0.35 -12.92
CA ILE A 235 -15.61 0.05 -13.05
C ILE A 235 -15.58 1.57 -13.14
N THR A 236 -14.91 2.21 -12.19
CA THR A 236 -14.66 3.65 -12.18
C THR A 236 -13.16 3.88 -12.40
N VAL A 237 -12.82 4.74 -13.36
CA VAL A 237 -11.44 5.11 -13.67
C VAL A 237 -11.30 6.63 -13.51
N SER A 238 -10.36 7.04 -12.67
CA SER A 238 -10.11 8.43 -12.31
C SER A 238 -8.62 8.79 -12.47
N GLU A 239 -8.35 9.96 -13.07
CA GLU A 239 -7.02 10.58 -13.13
C GLU A 239 -7.19 12.09 -12.94
N ARG A 240 -6.65 12.63 -11.84
CA ARG A 240 -6.85 14.02 -11.39
C ARG A 240 -8.34 14.40 -11.31
N ASP A 241 -8.78 15.31 -12.16
CA ASP A 241 -10.12 15.87 -12.29
C ASP A 241 -11.03 15.07 -13.24
N ARG A 242 -10.47 14.13 -14.01
CA ARG A 242 -11.19 13.34 -15.00
C ARG A 242 -11.61 12.00 -14.41
N THR A 243 -12.90 11.70 -14.46
CA THR A 243 -13.47 10.43 -13.98
C THR A 243 -14.51 9.91 -14.97
N GLY A 244 -14.35 8.67 -15.40
CA GLY A 244 -15.35 7.93 -16.15
C GLY A 244 -15.81 6.69 -15.39
N ARG A 245 -16.99 6.19 -15.73
CA ARG A 245 -17.62 5.01 -15.12
C ARG A 245 -18.24 4.13 -16.19
N MET A 246 -18.08 2.82 -16.06
CA MET A 246 -18.88 1.84 -16.81
C MET A 246 -19.46 0.78 -15.88
N VAL A 247 -20.57 0.16 -16.30
CA VAL A 247 -21.16 -1.01 -15.64
C VAL A 247 -21.11 -2.15 -16.63
N VAL A 248 -20.57 -3.29 -16.21
CA VAL A 248 -20.54 -4.53 -17.00
C VAL A 248 -21.20 -5.67 -16.24
N ALA A 249 -21.82 -6.59 -16.97
CA ALA A 249 -22.34 -7.83 -16.43
C ALA A 249 -21.21 -8.80 -16.06
N GLY A 250 -21.49 -9.81 -15.22
CA GLY A 250 -20.50 -10.84 -14.86
C GLY A 250 -19.94 -11.66 -16.05
N ASN A 251 -20.62 -11.66 -17.20
CA ASN A 251 -20.12 -12.26 -18.44
C ASN A 251 -19.16 -11.35 -19.23
N GLY A 252 -18.90 -10.11 -18.77
CA GLY A 252 -18.04 -9.11 -19.41
C GLY A 252 -18.76 -8.16 -20.38
N GLU A 253 -20.06 -8.32 -20.62
CA GLU A 253 -20.79 -7.43 -21.54
C GLU A 253 -21.08 -6.06 -20.90
N PRO A 254 -20.87 -4.94 -21.61
CA PRO A 254 -21.18 -3.62 -21.11
C PRO A 254 -22.69 -3.35 -21.05
N LYS A 255 -23.16 -2.87 -19.90
CA LYS A 255 -24.55 -2.42 -19.66
C LYS A 255 -24.68 -0.89 -19.77
N GLU A 256 -23.71 -0.15 -19.24
CA GLU A 256 -23.71 1.31 -19.17
C GLU A 256 -22.27 1.81 -19.37
N VAL A 257 -22.07 2.89 -20.12
CA VAL A 257 -20.76 3.54 -20.28
C VAL A 257 -20.95 5.05 -20.22
N ALA A 258 -20.29 5.69 -19.26
CA ALA A 258 -20.26 7.13 -19.04
C ALA A 258 -18.78 7.59 -19.03
N PRO A 259 -18.21 7.96 -20.20
CA PRO A 259 -16.83 8.43 -20.30
C PRO A 259 -16.60 9.74 -19.54
N ALA A 260 -15.35 10.01 -19.20
CA ALA A 260 -14.93 11.31 -18.68
C ALA A 260 -15.03 12.40 -19.76
N SER A 261 -15.58 13.54 -19.36
CA SER A 261 -15.54 14.81 -20.11
C SER A 261 -14.12 15.39 -20.22
#